data_AF-A0A4R1G3L6-F1
#
_entry.id   AF-A0A4R1G3L6-F1
#
_cell.length_a   1.000
_cell.length_b   1.000
_cell.length_c   1.000
_cell.angle_alpha   90.00
_cell.angle_beta   90.00
_cell.angle_gamma   90.00
#
_symmetry.space_group_name_H-M   'P 1'
#
loop_
_entity.id
_entity.type
_entity.pdbx_description
1 polymer ?
#
loop_
_entity_poly.entity_id
_entity_poly.type
_entity_poly.pdbx_seq_one_letter_code
_entity_poly.pdbx_strand_id
1 'polypeptide(L)'
;MLRILGIAAIAAALLAPTVTVPAQAQSGVSAVQRVDWLSDRRVALWVYSAAMKTPIQVQMLLARDWNARPDAKFPMMLMLDGLRAQDDENGWTKDADAEGFYADKNVNVVLPVGGQSSWYSDWLAPDNGFTYKWETFLTKELPPILERDWRTTDVRGVQGLSMGGTAAMNLAGRNPGLMRYVASYSGLLTTTTLGMPQAITFANKDAGGFDAGAMWGPPGGPEWEAHDPYLLADKLKGVSMYVSSGSGLAGSHDQLGEVPLMSENWAGTGLEILSRLSTQNFVAKLEKLAIPVQANYRPAGTHTWPYWDFEMRQSWAQAAAALGTDPGGATCALGGAIAGVAQAANWLGNCLTAEYPAGAGVVQDFPNGRVFHSAAAGTHAVAGRIGGTYAGIGGAYSPLGLPNGDEHALPDGRGRMQTFEGGSIYWTPQTGAQVIRGAFLTEWGKQGFEGGPAGYPVAAEAHTPSRDGSVQAFEHGPMFYSAATGAHRVQGFVLDKYSQLGFENSPLGFPVAEEAPLKDLGRYSRFEGGNIYWSPLSGAWSVRNGAMAEAWGAQGFENGRLGYPVSDEFAVPGGIQQNFQTGFIVLRDGKSEVHGV
;
A
#
# COMPACT_ATOMS: atom_id res chain seq x y z
N MET A 1 59.11 10.88 23.63
CA MET A 1 58.95 11.31 22.22
C MET A 1 58.40 10.11 21.47
N LEU A 2 57.26 10.06 20.80
CA LEU A 2 56.23 11.03 20.42
C LEU A 2 54.93 10.19 20.34
N ARG A 3 53.86 10.59 21.05
CA ARG A 3 52.54 9.95 20.94
C ARG A 3 51.86 10.45 19.66
N ILE A 4 51.54 9.56 18.73
CA ILE A 4 50.70 9.87 17.57
C ILE A 4 49.26 9.57 17.97
N LEU A 5 48.45 10.63 18.15
CA LEU A 5 47.00 10.52 18.28
C LEU A 5 46.42 10.19 16.90
N GLY A 6 45.77 9.02 16.78
CA GLY A 6 44.87 8.72 15.67
C GLY A 6 43.53 9.43 15.90
N ILE A 7 43.18 10.37 15.02
CA ILE A 7 41.86 10.98 14.97
C ILE A 7 40.93 10.00 14.27
N ALA A 8 39.94 9.48 15.02
CA ALA A 8 38.82 8.73 14.44
C ALA A 8 37.88 9.72 13.73
N ALA A 9 37.71 9.57 12.43
CA ALA A 9 36.70 10.28 11.66
C ALA A 9 35.31 9.68 11.98
N ILE A 10 34.46 10.45 12.64
CA ILE A 10 33.04 10.14 12.82
C ILE A 10 32.35 10.48 11.49
N ALA A 11 31.96 9.44 10.74
CA ALA A 11 31.06 9.60 9.61
C ALA A 11 29.64 9.84 10.15
N ALA A 12 29.21 11.10 10.17
CA ALA A 12 27.82 11.45 10.40
C ALA A 12 27.02 11.12 9.13
N ALA A 13 26.20 10.07 9.19
CA ALA A 13 25.20 9.79 8.16
C ALA A 13 24.16 10.92 8.19
N LEU A 14 24.19 11.81 7.19
CA LEU A 14 23.17 12.82 6.97
C LEU A 14 21.92 12.11 6.43
N LEU A 15 20.91 11.96 7.29
CA LEU A 15 19.55 11.57 6.91
C LEU A 15 18.97 12.66 6.00
N ALA A 16 18.48 12.27 4.83
CA ALA A 16 17.74 13.17 3.94
C ALA A 16 16.49 13.71 4.68
N PRO A 17 16.14 15.00 4.52
CA PRO A 17 14.91 15.54 5.09
C PRO A 17 13.71 14.85 4.45
N THR A 18 12.90 14.21 5.28
CA THR A 18 11.59 13.70 4.89
C THR A 18 10.69 14.88 4.54
N VAL A 19 10.22 14.95 3.29
CA VAL A 19 9.14 15.86 2.92
C VAL A 19 7.90 15.40 3.68
N THR A 20 7.58 16.09 4.76
CA THR A 20 6.32 15.90 5.48
C THR A 20 5.21 16.55 4.68
N VAL A 21 4.46 15.73 3.93
CA VAL A 21 3.13 16.10 3.45
C VAL A 21 2.32 16.50 4.69
N PRO A 22 1.67 17.68 4.71
CA PRO A 22 0.88 18.09 5.86
C PRO A 22 -0.14 17.01 6.18
N ALA A 23 -0.09 16.48 7.40
CA ALA A 23 -1.03 15.50 7.88
C ALA A 23 -2.43 16.10 7.77
N GLN A 24 -3.21 15.57 6.83
CA GLN A 24 -4.62 15.87 6.71
C GLN A 24 -5.24 15.66 8.10
N ALA A 25 -5.91 16.68 8.64
CA ALA A 25 -6.55 16.60 9.94
C ALA A 25 -7.39 15.32 9.98
N GLN A 26 -7.00 14.37 10.84
CA GLN A 26 -7.65 13.07 10.91
C GLN A 26 -9.10 13.31 11.33
N SER A 27 -10.02 13.22 10.38
CA SER A 27 -11.43 13.05 10.70
C SER A 27 -11.53 11.86 11.64
N GLY A 28 -12.22 11.99 12.78
CA GLY A 28 -12.47 10.86 13.69
C GLY A 28 -13.40 9.78 13.10
N VAL A 29 -13.45 9.67 11.77
CA VAL A 29 -14.29 8.78 10.97
C VAL A 29 -13.36 7.83 10.22
N SER A 30 -13.68 6.55 10.22
CA SER A 30 -12.90 5.56 9.48
C SER A 30 -13.01 5.77 7.98
N ALA A 31 -11.86 5.81 7.29
CA ALA A 31 -11.78 6.08 5.86
C ALA A 31 -10.48 5.53 5.26
N VAL A 32 -10.48 5.25 3.95
CA VAL A 32 -9.27 4.91 3.21
C VAL A 32 -8.40 6.17 3.09
N GLN A 33 -7.18 6.10 3.61
CA GLN A 33 -6.19 7.20 3.54
C GLN A 33 -5.21 7.02 2.40
N ARG A 34 -4.95 5.78 1.99
CA ARG A 34 -4.02 5.45 0.92
C ARG A 34 -4.46 4.17 0.21
N VAL A 35 -4.23 4.13 -1.10
CA VAL A 35 -4.50 3.00 -1.97
C VAL A 35 -3.25 2.71 -2.80
N ASP A 36 -2.71 1.51 -2.67
CA ASP A 36 -1.62 1.03 -3.53
C ASP A 36 -2.13 -0.14 -4.37
N TRP A 37 -2.15 0.03 -5.70
CA TRP A 37 -2.48 -1.04 -6.62
C TRP A 37 -1.25 -1.92 -6.84
N LEU A 38 -1.30 -3.15 -6.33
CA LEU A 38 -0.21 -4.11 -6.37
C LEU A 38 -0.15 -4.85 -7.72
N SER A 39 -1.33 -5.09 -8.30
CA SER A 39 -1.59 -5.57 -9.66
C SER A 39 -2.93 -4.97 -10.15
N ASP A 40 -3.42 -5.34 -11.33
CA ASP A 40 -4.73 -4.88 -11.82
C ASP A 40 -5.93 -5.43 -11.03
N ARG A 41 -5.71 -6.43 -10.15
CA ARG A 41 -6.74 -7.03 -9.29
C ARG A 41 -6.32 -7.25 -7.84
N ARG A 42 -5.10 -6.89 -7.44
CA ARG A 42 -4.66 -6.90 -6.05
C ARG A 42 -4.37 -5.49 -5.59
N VAL A 43 -5.01 -5.08 -4.49
CA VAL A 43 -4.92 -3.71 -3.97
C VAL A 43 -4.67 -3.74 -2.47
N ALA A 44 -3.79 -2.86 -1.99
CA ALA A 44 -3.57 -2.61 -0.57
C ALA A 44 -4.20 -1.28 -0.16
N LEU A 45 -5.10 -1.32 0.81
CA LEU A 45 -5.77 -0.16 1.38
C LEU A 45 -5.20 0.13 2.75
N TRP A 46 -4.86 1.39 3.04
CA TRP A 46 -4.63 1.82 4.43
C TRP A 46 -5.90 2.51 4.92
N VAL A 47 -6.67 1.77 5.73
CA VAL A 47 -7.93 2.24 6.30
C VAL A 47 -7.66 2.78 7.69
N TYR A 48 -7.86 4.08 7.89
CA TYR A 48 -7.83 4.65 9.23
C TYR A 48 -8.98 4.07 10.05
N SER A 49 -8.66 3.47 11.19
CA SER A 49 -9.66 3.02 12.14
C SER A 49 -9.89 4.06 13.22
N ALA A 50 -11.14 4.49 13.41
CA ALA A 50 -11.51 5.37 14.51
C ALA A 50 -11.37 4.66 15.87
N ALA A 51 -11.72 3.38 15.95
CA ALA A 51 -11.61 2.58 17.17
C ALA A 51 -10.15 2.34 17.59
N MET A 52 -9.23 2.12 16.64
CA MET A 52 -7.82 1.88 16.93
C MET A 52 -6.91 3.10 16.79
N LYS A 53 -7.41 4.21 16.22
CA LYS A 53 -6.70 5.48 15.98
C LYS A 53 -5.42 5.33 15.16
N THR A 54 -5.40 4.36 14.25
CA THR A 54 -4.24 4.05 13.41
C THR A 54 -4.72 3.57 12.02
N PRO A 55 -3.97 3.83 10.94
CA PRO A 55 -4.21 3.17 9.66
C PRO A 55 -3.92 1.67 9.75
N ILE A 56 -4.82 0.88 9.20
CA ILE A 56 -4.74 -0.58 9.13
C ILE A 56 -4.64 -0.97 7.66
N GLN A 57 -3.64 -1.76 7.32
CA GLN A 57 -3.54 -2.26 5.96
C GLN A 57 -4.55 -3.40 5.75
N VAL A 58 -5.34 -3.31 4.69
CA VAL A 58 -6.27 -4.33 4.23
C VAL A 58 -5.97 -4.60 2.77
N GLN A 59 -5.50 -5.81 2.46
CA GLN A 59 -5.33 -6.24 1.08
C GLN A 59 -6.66 -6.75 0.53
N MET A 60 -6.89 -6.53 -0.75
CA MET A 60 -8.05 -7.02 -1.48
C MET A 60 -7.61 -7.77 -2.73
N LEU A 61 -8.16 -8.96 -2.93
CA LEU A 61 -8.18 -9.64 -4.22
C LEU A 61 -9.54 -9.36 -4.85
N LEU A 62 -9.54 -8.61 -5.94
CA LEU A 62 -10.74 -8.16 -6.62
C LEU A 62 -11.32 -9.29 -7.46
N ALA A 63 -12.65 -9.35 -7.51
CA ALA A 63 -13.39 -10.33 -8.28
C ALA A 63 -12.92 -10.43 -9.73
N ARG A 64 -13.01 -11.64 -10.31
CA ARG A 64 -12.66 -11.93 -11.71
C ARG A 64 -13.16 -10.87 -12.70
N ASP A 65 -14.46 -10.55 -12.63
CA ASP A 65 -15.09 -9.63 -13.57
C ASP A 65 -15.03 -8.15 -13.12
N TRP A 66 -14.14 -7.80 -12.18
CA TRP A 66 -13.99 -6.43 -11.68
C TRP A 66 -13.82 -5.43 -12.83
N ASN A 67 -12.86 -5.69 -13.73
CA ASN A 67 -12.59 -4.79 -14.86
C ASN A 67 -13.65 -4.91 -15.97
N ALA A 68 -14.04 -6.13 -16.32
CA ALA A 68 -15.00 -6.40 -17.40
C ALA A 68 -16.44 -5.93 -17.11
N ARG A 69 -16.84 -5.83 -15.83
CA ARG A 69 -18.16 -5.37 -15.39
C ARG A 69 -18.02 -4.22 -14.38
N PRO A 70 -17.76 -2.99 -14.82
CA PRO A 70 -17.48 -1.85 -13.93
C PRO A 70 -18.67 -1.48 -13.01
N ASP A 71 -19.90 -1.78 -13.42
CA ASP A 71 -21.11 -1.49 -12.63
C ASP A 71 -21.52 -2.62 -11.68
N ALA A 72 -20.88 -3.80 -11.77
CA ALA A 72 -21.21 -4.93 -10.91
C ALA A 72 -20.67 -4.75 -9.49
N LYS A 73 -21.40 -5.31 -8.51
CA LYS A 73 -20.94 -5.50 -7.13
C LYS A 73 -20.75 -6.98 -6.82
N PHE A 74 -19.86 -7.29 -5.89
CA PHE A 74 -19.44 -8.66 -5.57
C PHE A 74 -19.59 -8.98 -4.08
N PRO A 75 -19.88 -10.24 -3.70
CA PRO A 75 -19.87 -10.66 -2.30
C PRO A 75 -18.46 -10.54 -1.70
N MET A 76 -18.42 -10.46 -0.37
CA MET A 76 -17.18 -10.35 0.41
C MET A 76 -16.78 -11.72 0.98
N MET A 77 -15.50 -12.07 0.89
CA MET A 77 -14.89 -13.14 1.68
C MET A 77 -13.77 -12.56 2.55
N LEU A 78 -14.00 -12.46 3.86
CA LEU A 78 -12.97 -12.07 4.82
C LEU A 78 -12.05 -13.26 5.11
N MET A 79 -10.74 -13.08 4.94
CA MET A 79 -9.72 -14.10 5.18
C MET A 79 -8.79 -13.67 6.32
N LEU A 80 -8.94 -14.34 7.46
CA LEU A 80 -8.25 -14.04 8.71
C LEU A 80 -6.99 -14.88 8.85
N ASP A 81 -5.90 -14.22 9.22
CA ASP A 81 -4.57 -14.80 9.40
C ASP A 81 -4.45 -15.51 10.77
N GLY A 82 -3.35 -16.23 10.95
CA GLY A 82 -3.02 -16.94 12.17
C GLY A 82 -2.40 -16.07 13.25
N LEU A 83 -1.97 -16.72 14.33
CA LEU A 83 -1.46 -16.07 15.53
C LEU A 83 -0.21 -15.19 15.29
N ARG A 84 0.61 -15.54 14.28
CA ARG A 84 1.86 -14.85 13.93
C ARG A 84 1.73 -13.96 12.68
N ALA A 85 0.55 -13.39 12.46
CA ALA A 85 0.29 -12.44 11.38
C ALA A 85 1.36 -11.33 11.35
N GLN A 86 1.90 -11.05 10.17
CA GLN A 86 2.94 -10.04 9.96
C GLN A 86 2.34 -8.73 9.46
N ASP A 87 3.06 -7.62 9.65
CA ASP A 87 2.59 -6.28 9.27
C ASP A 87 2.90 -5.90 7.81
N ASP A 88 3.57 -6.78 7.05
CA ASP A 88 3.97 -6.56 5.65
C ASP A 88 2.97 -7.13 4.63
N GLU A 89 2.45 -8.33 4.86
CA GLU A 89 1.56 -9.05 3.96
C GLU A 89 0.72 -10.08 4.73
N ASN A 90 -0.53 -10.32 4.28
CA ASN A 90 -1.37 -11.36 4.86
C ASN A 90 -0.84 -12.76 4.48
N GLY A 91 -0.76 -13.66 5.44
CA GLY A 91 -0.22 -15.01 5.24
C GLY A 91 -0.88 -15.81 4.12
N TRP A 92 -2.17 -15.58 3.84
CA TRP A 92 -2.89 -16.30 2.77
C TRP A 92 -2.37 -15.99 1.36
N THR A 93 -1.76 -14.83 1.12
CA THR A 93 -1.11 -14.51 -0.17
C THR A 93 0.40 -14.79 -0.14
N LYS A 94 0.99 -14.79 1.05
CA LYS A 94 2.44 -14.99 1.26
C LYS A 94 2.84 -16.46 1.23
N ASP A 95 2.11 -17.28 1.98
CA ASP A 95 2.45 -18.68 2.26
C ASP A 95 1.44 -19.67 1.66
N ALA A 96 0.33 -19.16 1.11
CA ALA A 96 -0.63 -19.90 0.29
C ALA A 96 -0.84 -19.16 -1.04
N ASP A 97 -1.49 -19.81 -2.00
CA ASP A 97 -1.76 -19.25 -3.32
C ASP A 97 -3.21 -18.72 -3.39
N ALA A 98 -3.60 -17.88 -2.41
CA ALA A 98 -4.94 -17.28 -2.42
C ALA A 98 -5.14 -16.35 -3.62
N GLU A 99 -4.11 -15.62 -4.05
CA GLU A 99 -4.17 -14.74 -5.23
C GLU A 99 -4.50 -15.53 -6.50
N GLY A 100 -3.74 -16.59 -6.80
CA GLY A 100 -4.00 -17.45 -7.95
C GLY A 100 -5.32 -18.22 -7.82
N PHE A 101 -5.64 -18.72 -6.63
CA PHE A 101 -6.88 -19.45 -6.39
C PHE A 101 -8.12 -18.57 -6.60
N TYR A 102 -8.12 -17.32 -6.16
CA TYR A 102 -9.29 -16.44 -6.28
C TYR A 102 -9.40 -15.67 -7.59
N ALA A 103 -8.38 -15.71 -8.45
CA ALA A 103 -8.34 -14.97 -9.70
C ALA A 103 -9.54 -15.21 -10.64
N ASP A 104 -10.14 -16.41 -10.63
CA ASP A 104 -11.26 -16.80 -11.50
C ASP A 104 -12.64 -16.76 -10.82
N LYS A 105 -12.73 -16.19 -9.62
CA LYS A 105 -13.96 -16.16 -8.80
C LYS A 105 -14.54 -14.76 -8.71
N ASN A 106 -15.88 -14.67 -8.77
CA ASN A 106 -16.60 -13.40 -8.61
C ASN A 106 -16.88 -13.10 -7.13
N VAL A 107 -15.80 -12.85 -6.37
CA VAL A 107 -15.83 -12.50 -4.96
C VAL A 107 -14.72 -11.50 -4.68
N ASN A 108 -14.99 -10.47 -3.86
CA ASN A 108 -13.95 -9.62 -3.32
C ASN A 108 -13.41 -10.29 -2.06
N VAL A 109 -12.16 -10.74 -2.11
CA VAL A 109 -11.48 -11.31 -0.94
C VAL A 109 -10.82 -10.18 -0.16
N VAL A 110 -11.08 -10.11 1.14
CA VAL A 110 -10.62 -9.06 2.04
C VAL A 110 -9.66 -9.70 3.04
N LEU A 111 -8.41 -9.22 3.06
CA LEU A 111 -7.31 -9.80 3.82
C LEU A 111 -6.70 -8.72 4.73
N PRO A 112 -7.18 -8.59 5.98
CA PRO A 112 -6.57 -7.67 6.93
C PRO A 112 -5.12 -8.09 7.21
N VAL A 113 -4.19 -7.14 7.21
CA VAL A 113 -2.76 -7.39 7.45
C VAL A 113 -2.40 -7.01 8.89
N GLY A 114 -1.48 -7.75 9.50
CA GLY A 114 -1.05 -7.56 10.88
C GLY A 114 -2.04 -8.09 11.91
N GLY A 115 -1.94 -7.56 13.13
CA GLY A 115 -2.79 -7.98 14.25
C GLY A 115 -2.31 -9.28 14.91
N GLN A 116 -0.99 -9.45 15.04
CA GLN A 116 -0.37 -10.55 15.77
C GLN A 116 -1.05 -10.74 17.13
N SER A 117 -1.41 -11.99 17.46
CA SER A 117 -2.10 -12.37 18.69
C SER A 117 -3.43 -11.64 18.99
N SER A 118 -4.02 -10.90 18.05
CA SER A 118 -5.22 -10.09 18.32
C SER A 118 -6.50 -10.88 18.60
N TRP A 119 -6.55 -12.13 18.13
CA TRP A 119 -7.77 -12.95 18.04
C TRP A 119 -8.91 -12.26 17.27
N TYR A 120 -8.57 -11.26 16.46
CA TYR A 120 -9.48 -10.33 15.80
C TYR A 120 -10.64 -9.87 16.71
N SER A 121 -10.33 -9.62 17.99
CA SER A 121 -11.30 -9.24 19.03
C SER A 121 -11.07 -7.82 19.53
N ASP A 122 -12.01 -7.31 20.31
CA ASP A 122 -11.89 -6.04 21.01
C ASP A 122 -11.29 -6.26 22.40
N TRP A 123 -10.06 -5.82 22.61
CA TRP A 123 -9.33 -6.05 23.86
C TRP A 123 -9.83 -5.13 24.98
N LEU A 124 -9.80 -5.60 26.21
CA LEU A 124 -10.16 -4.82 27.39
C LEU A 124 -9.17 -3.69 27.69
N ALA A 125 -7.89 -3.94 27.46
CA ALA A 125 -6.81 -2.98 27.69
C ALA A 125 -5.77 -3.01 26.56
N PRO A 126 -5.06 -1.90 26.30
CA PRO A 126 -3.87 -1.89 25.46
C PRO A 126 -2.79 -2.80 26.02
N ASP A 127 -2.01 -3.41 25.14
CA ASP A 127 -0.87 -4.25 25.50
C ASP A 127 0.19 -4.22 24.41
N ASN A 128 1.47 -4.34 24.80
CA ASN A 128 2.60 -4.38 23.88
C ASN A 128 2.65 -3.25 22.83
N GLY A 129 2.14 -2.06 23.18
CA GLY A 129 2.06 -0.90 22.28
C GLY A 129 0.85 -0.88 21.34
N PHE A 130 -0.03 -1.89 21.40
CA PHE A 130 -1.21 -2.01 20.55
C PHE A 130 -2.50 -1.76 21.34
N THR A 131 -3.50 -1.18 20.67
CA THR A 131 -4.88 -1.08 21.16
C THR A 131 -5.78 -1.81 20.18
N TYR A 132 -6.02 -3.09 20.41
CA TYR A 132 -6.78 -3.91 19.49
C TYR A 132 -8.28 -3.73 19.66
N LYS A 133 -8.93 -3.27 18.58
CA LYS A 133 -10.39 -3.17 18.41
C LYS A 133 -10.82 -3.80 17.08
N TRP A 134 -10.33 -5.01 16.84
CA TRP A 134 -10.46 -5.69 15.55
C TRP A 134 -11.87 -6.14 15.24
N GLU A 135 -12.66 -6.56 16.25
CA GLU A 135 -14.06 -6.92 16.01
C GLU A 135 -14.85 -5.67 15.58
N THR A 136 -14.65 -4.55 16.27
CA THR A 136 -15.25 -3.26 15.86
C THR A 136 -14.84 -2.87 14.45
N PHE A 137 -13.53 -2.92 14.14
CA PHE A 137 -13.05 -2.58 12.80
C PHE A 137 -13.65 -3.45 11.71
N LEU A 138 -13.63 -4.79 11.88
CA LEU A 138 -14.08 -5.75 10.86
C LEU A 138 -15.60 -5.79 10.70
N THR A 139 -16.37 -5.40 11.70
CA THR A 139 -17.84 -5.50 11.66
C THR A 139 -18.56 -4.16 11.51
N LYS A 140 -17.96 -3.05 11.94
CA LYS A 140 -18.60 -1.72 11.96
C LYS A 140 -17.92 -0.68 11.09
N GLU A 141 -16.60 -0.76 10.90
CA GLU A 141 -15.86 0.28 10.18
C GLU A 141 -15.53 -0.11 8.74
N LEU A 142 -14.92 -1.28 8.55
CA LEU A 142 -14.46 -1.73 7.24
C LEU A 142 -15.61 -2.05 6.27
N PRO A 143 -16.68 -2.78 6.65
CA PRO A 143 -17.69 -3.17 5.67
C PRO A 143 -18.40 -1.98 4.99
N PRO A 144 -18.86 -0.92 5.71
CA PRO A 144 -19.47 0.23 5.06
C PRO A 144 -18.56 0.94 4.06
N ILE A 145 -17.25 0.98 4.32
CA ILE A 145 -16.25 1.56 3.41
C ILE A 145 -16.19 0.72 2.12
N LEU A 146 -16.09 -0.60 2.25
CA LEU A 146 -15.97 -1.49 1.09
C LEU A 146 -17.26 -1.58 0.26
N GLU A 147 -18.42 -1.49 0.91
CA GLU A 147 -19.73 -1.47 0.24
C GLU A 147 -19.97 -0.20 -0.59
N ARG A 148 -19.45 0.93 -0.09
CA ARG A 148 -19.56 2.24 -0.74
C ARG A 148 -18.56 2.39 -1.87
N ASP A 149 -17.28 2.15 -1.60
CA ASP A 149 -16.18 2.58 -2.48
C ASP A 149 -15.54 1.42 -3.27
N TRP A 150 -15.70 0.17 -2.81
CA TRP A 150 -15.02 -1.01 -3.36
C TRP A 150 -15.98 -2.05 -3.94
N ARG A 151 -17.15 -1.60 -4.40
CA ARG A 151 -18.18 -2.41 -5.10
C ARG A 151 -18.44 -3.75 -4.41
N THR A 152 -18.47 -3.75 -3.09
CA THR A 152 -18.78 -4.95 -2.31
C THR A 152 -20.26 -4.95 -1.91
N THR A 153 -20.88 -6.11 -1.82
CA THR A 153 -22.26 -6.27 -1.32
C THR A 153 -22.28 -6.52 0.18
N ASP A 154 -23.48 -6.56 0.76
CA ASP A 154 -23.71 -6.96 2.15
C ASP A 154 -23.72 -8.49 2.37
N VAL A 155 -23.61 -9.29 1.30
CA VAL A 155 -23.41 -10.74 1.39
C VAL A 155 -21.94 -11.04 1.72
N ARG A 156 -21.72 -11.60 2.90
CA ARG A 156 -20.38 -11.80 3.48
C ARG A 156 -20.14 -13.24 3.90
N GLY A 157 -18.91 -13.68 3.73
CA GLY A 157 -18.35 -14.88 4.34
C GLY A 157 -17.11 -14.51 5.14
N VAL A 158 -16.79 -15.30 6.14
CA VAL A 158 -15.53 -15.19 6.88
C VAL A 158 -14.87 -16.56 7.01
N GLN A 159 -13.58 -16.62 6.74
CA GLN A 159 -12.77 -17.81 6.93
C GLN A 159 -11.44 -17.44 7.58
N GLY A 160 -10.83 -18.38 8.27
CA GLY A 160 -9.52 -18.16 8.84
C GLY A 160 -8.89 -19.45 9.34
N LEU A 161 -7.59 -19.37 9.60
CA LEU A 161 -6.83 -20.46 10.17
C LEU A 161 -6.41 -20.16 11.62
N SER A 162 -6.22 -21.18 12.44
CA SER A 162 -5.71 -21.01 13.81
C SER A 162 -6.51 -19.96 14.62
N MET A 163 -5.85 -18.93 15.13
CA MET A 163 -6.45 -17.71 15.69
C MET A 163 -7.58 -17.15 14.82
N GLY A 164 -7.35 -16.97 13.52
CA GLY A 164 -8.34 -16.50 12.56
C GLY A 164 -9.53 -17.44 12.39
N GLY A 165 -9.34 -18.76 12.53
CA GLY A 165 -10.43 -19.75 12.49
C GLY A 165 -11.34 -19.66 13.72
N THR A 166 -10.74 -19.47 14.91
CA THR A 166 -11.50 -19.15 16.13
C THR A 166 -12.24 -17.83 16.00
N ALA A 167 -11.55 -16.80 15.50
CA ALA A 167 -12.12 -15.48 15.29
C ALA A 167 -13.28 -15.49 14.29
N ALA A 168 -13.19 -16.26 13.20
CA ALA A 168 -14.26 -16.39 12.22
C ALA A 168 -15.57 -16.86 12.88
N MET A 169 -15.49 -17.86 13.76
CA MET A 169 -16.64 -18.37 14.51
C MET A 169 -17.15 -17.34 15.54
N ASN A 170 -16.24 -16.67 16.26
CA ASN A 170 -16.61 -15.63 17.22
C ASN A 170 -17.30 -14.45 16.54
N LEU A 171 -16.76 -13.94 15.43
CA LEU A 171 -17.35 -12.84 14.67
C LEU A 171 -18.77 -13.19 14.20
N ALA A 172 -18.97 -14.39 13.66
CA ALA A 172 -20.30 -14.85 13.22
C ALA A 172 -21.28 -15.04 14.39
N GLY A 173 -20.84 -15.64 15.49
CA GLY A 173 -21.67 -15.91 16.67
C GLY A 173 -22.05 -14.66 17.45
N ARG A 174 -21.14 -13.67 17.51
CA ARG A 174 -21.35 -12.38 18.20
C ARG A 174 -22.08 -11.36 17.36
N ASN A 175 -22.10 -11.54 16.04
CA ASN A 175 -22.81 -10.67 15.09
C ASN A 175 -23.80 -11.47 14.24
N PRO A 176 -24.88 -12.04 14.83
CA PRO A 176 -25.84 -12.85 14.10
C PRO A 176 -26.43 -12.13 12.88
N GLY A 177 -26.45 -12.81 11.74
CA GLY A 177 -26.95 -12.28 10.47
C GLY A 177 -25.93 -11.49 9.65
N LEU A 178 -24.74 -11.18 10.19
CA LEU A 178 -23.69 -10.48 9.45
C LEU A 178 -23.04 -11.37 8.38
N MET A 179 -22.92 -12.68 8.66
CA MET A 179 -22.22 -13.64 7.80
C MET A 179 -23.19 -14.70 7.26
N ARG A 180 -23.07 -15.03 5.97
CA ARG A 180 -23.76 -16.16 5.32
C ARG A 180 -22.94 -17.45 5.34
N TYR A 181 -21.62 -17.30 5.40
CA TYR A 181 -20.67 -18.39 5.42
C TYR A 181 -19.61 -18.18 6.51
N VAL A 182 -19.23 -19.25 7.20
CA VAL A 182 -18.12 -19.26 8.15
C VAL A 182 -17.27 -20.51 8.00
N ALA A 183 -15.94 -20.35 7.99
CA ALA A 183 -15.00 -21.46 7.99
C ALA A 183 -13.89 -21.32 9.03
N SER A 184 -13.58 -22.42 9.71
CA SER A 184 -12.44 -22.51 10.63
C SER A 184 -11.50 -23.63 10.21
N TYR A 185 -10.26 -23.27 9.91
CA TYR A 185 -9.20 -24.20 9.54
C TYR A 185 -8.22 -24.35 10.71
N SER A 186 -8.24 -25.51 11.36
CA SER A 186 -7.44 -25.76 12.57
C SER A 186 -7.61 -24.71 13.67
N GLY A 187 -8.82 -24.15 13.85
CA GLY A 187 -9.11 -23.20 14.92
C GLY A 187 -9.30 -23.88 16.28
N LEU A 188 -9.26 -23.09 17.36
CA LEU A 188 -9.60 -23.52 18.71
C LEU A 188 -11.07 -23.22 18.98
N LEU A 189 -11.94 -24.21 18.73
CA LEU A 189 -13.40 -24.01 18.77
C LEU A 189 -14.02 -24.15 20.17
N THR A 190 -13.19 -24.03 21.19
CA THR A 190 -13.58 -23.70 22.57
C THR A 190 -12.43 -23.00 23.26
N THR A 191 -12.72 -21.99 24.08
CA THR A 191 -11.72 -21.16 24.77
C THR A 191 -11.81 -21.27 26.29
N THR A 192 -12.94 -21.76 26.82
CA THR A 192 -13.23 -21.81 28.26
C THR A 192 -13.04 -23.18 28.90
N THR A 193 -12.94 -24.25 28.12
CA THR A 193 -12.76 -25.61 28.67
C THR A 193 -11.43 -25.77 29.43
N LEU A 194 -11.38 -26.74 30.36
CA LEU A 194 -10.23 -26.93 31.24
C LEU A 194 -8.91 -27.02 30.44
N GLY A 195 -7.97 -26.12 30.74
CA GLY A 195 -6.67 -26.05 30.06
C GLY A 195 -6.61 -25.10 28.85
N MET A 196 -7.75 -24.74 28.26
CA MET A 196 -7.78 -23.86 27.08
C MET A 196 -7.35 -22.41 27.37
N PRO A 197 -7.80 -21.77 28.47
CA PRO A 197 -7.29 -20.44 28.80
C PRO A 197 -5.77 -20.41 29.02
N GLN A 198 -5.21 -21.46 29.62
CA GLN A 198 -3.77 -21.57 29.83
C GLN A 198 -3.02 -21.75 28.50
N ALA A 199 -3.56 -22.55 27.59
CA ALA A 199 -3.00 -22.74 26.25
C ALA A 199 -3.02 -21.44 25.44
N ILE A 200 -4.13 -20.69 25.47
CA ILE A 200 -4.26 -19.40 24.79
C ILE A 200 -3.30 -18.36 25.39
N THR A 201 -3.21 -18.28 26.72
CA THR A 201 -2.22 -17.41 27.39
C THR A 201 -0.79 -17.77 27.00
N PHE A 202 -0.45 -19.06 26.94
CA PHE A 202 0.87 -19.50 26.49
C PHE A 202 1.11 -19.12 25.02
N ALA A 203 0.13 -19.33 24.15
CA ALA A 203 0.21 -19.01 22.73
C ALA A 203 0.44 -17.51 22.50
N ASN A 204 -0.31 -16.63 23.16
CA ASN A 204 -0.13 -15.17 23.06
C ASN A 204 1.25 -14.73 23.55
N LYS A 205 1.74 -15.35 24.62
CA LYS A 205 3.07 -15.05 25.16
C LYS A 205 4.19 -15.50 24.22
N ASP A 206 4.05 -16.66 23.59
CA ASP A 206 5.00 -17.13 22.56
C ASP A 206 4.95 -16.25 21.31
N ALA A 207 3.75 -15.89 20.87
CA ALA A 207 3.52 -15.07 19.68
C ALA A 207 3.55 -13.58 19.98
N GLY A 208 4.73 -13.08 20.36
CA GLY A 208 5.00 -11.64 20.51
C GLY A 208 4.91 -11.11 21.94
N GLY A 209 4.75 -11.97 22.95
CA GLY A 209 4.80 -11.56 24.36
C GLY A 209 3.51 -10.93 24.88
N PHE A 210 2.37 -11.19 24.25
CA PHE A 210 1.10 -10.57 24.59
C PHE A 210 0.42 -11.19 25.82
N ASP A 211 -0.29 -10.37 26.59
CA ASP A 211 -1.05 -10.77 27.77
C ASP A 211 -2.53 -11.03 27.45
N ALA A 212 -2.96 -12.29 27.59
CA ALA A 212 -4.38 -12.67 27.44
C ALA A 212 -5.28 -11.98 28.50
N GLY A 213 -4.73 -11.55 29.63
CA GLY A 213 -5.43 -10.72 30.63
C GLY A 213 -5.80 -9.34 30.11
N ALA A 214 -4.97 -8.72 29.26
CA ALA A 214 -5.32 -7.47 28.60
C ALA A 214 -6.38 -7.68 27.51
N MET A 215 -6.40 -8.86 26.90
CA MET A 215 -7.37 -9.24 25.88
C MET A 215 -8.78 -9.47 26.44
N TRP A 216 -8.96 -10.50 27.28
CA TRP A 216 -10.27 -10.95 27.79
C TRP A 216 -10.33 -11.00 29.33
N GLY A 217 -9.36 -10.41 30.02
CA GLY A 217 -9.35 -10.39 31.48
C GLY A 217 -9.00 -11.77 32.07
N PRO A 218 -9.33 -12.00 33.35
CA PRO A 218 -8.96 -13.24 34.03
C PRO A 218 -9.63 -14.46 33.35
N PRO A 219 -8.90 -15.57 33.18
CA PRO A 219 -9.44 -16.84 32.68
C PRO A 219 -10.76 -17.24 33.34
N GLY A 220 -11.77 -17.58 32.53
CA GLY A 220 -13.12 -17.93 32.99
C GLY A 220 -14.01 -16.71 33.32
N GLY A 221 -13.54 -15.49 33.03
CA GLY A 221 -14.37 -14.29 33.10
C GLY A 221 -15.38 -14.18 31.95
N PRO A 222 -16.27 -13.17 31.99
CA PRO A 222 -17.36 -13.02 31.02
C PRO A 222 -16.87 -12.83 29.58
N GLU A 223 -15.73 -12.14 29.37
CA GLU A 223 -15.19 -11.97 28.02
C GLU A 223 -14.66 -13.28 27.43
N TRP A 224 -14.15 -14.21 28.25
CA TRP A 224 -13.78 -15.54 27.76
C TRP A 224 -15.01 -16.30 27.27
N GLU A 225 -16.11 -16.27 28.03
CA GLU A 225 -17.37 -16.90 27.62
C GLU A 225 -17.95 -16.26 26.36
N ALA A 226 -17.87 -14.93 26.27
CA ALA A 226 -18.37 -14.17 25.13
C ALA A 226 -17.55 -14.38 23.86
N HIS A 227 -16.36 -14.99 23.95
CA HIS A 227 -15.46 -15.34 22.86
C HIS A 227 -15.16 -16.85 22.80
N ASP A 228 -16.10 -17.68 23.26
CA ASP A 228 -16.05 -19.13 23.11
C ASP A 228 -17.00 -19.62 22.00
N PRO A 229 -16.49 -20.12 20.85
CA PRO A 229 -17.34 -20.65 19.78
C PRO A 229 -18.31 -21.74 20.25
N TYR A 230 -17.91 -22.59 21.19
CA TYR A 230 -18.76 -23.66 21.74
C TYR A 230 -19.97 -23.11 22.50
N LEU A 231 -19.80 -22.01 23.22
CA LEU A 231 -20.89 -21.34 23.93
C LEU A 231 -21.77 -20.53 22.98
N LEU A 232 -21.21 -20.00 21.90
CA LEU A 232 -21.91 -19.25 20.86
C LEU A 232 -22.60 -20.12 19.80
N ALA A 233 -22.51 -21.45 19.90
CA ALA A 233 -22.96 -22.38 18.85
C ALA A 233 -24.42 -22.19 18.43
N ASP A 234 -25.34 -21.83 19.34
CA ASP A 234 -26.75 -21.57 19.02
C ASP A 234 -26.94 -20.34 18.11
N LYS A 235 -26.03 -19.36 18.21
CA LYS A 235 -26.05 -18.13 17.41
C LYS A 235 -25.66 -18.32 15.96
N LEU A 236 -25.06 -19.47 15.62
CA LEU A 236 -24.61 -19.81 14.28
C LEU A 236 -25.71 -20.46 13.42
N LYS A 237 -26.93 -20.59 13.96
CA LYS A 237 -28.07 -21.15 13.23
C LYS A 237 -28.37 -20.31 11.98
N GLY A 238 -28.41 -20.98 10.82
CA GLY A 238 -28.68 -20.36 9.53
C GLY A 238 -27.43 -19.83 8.80
N VAL A 239 -26.24 -20.02 9.36
CA VAL A 239 -24.96 -19.76 8.70
C VAL A 239 -24.43 -21.06 8.09
N SER A 240 -23.97 -21.03 6.84
CA SER A 240 -23.31 -22.19 6.24
C SER A 240 -21.91 -22.35 6.83
N MET A 241 -21.60 -23.53 7.37
CA MET A 241 -20.41 -23.74 8.19
C MET A 241 -19.49 -24.84 7.67
N TYR A 242 -18.20 -24.55 7.64
CA TYR A 242 -17.11 -25.50 7.39
C TYR A 242 -16.12 -25.51 8.57
N VAL A 243 -15.73 -26.68 9.04
CA VAL A 243 -14.67 -26.82 10.05
C VAL A 243 -13.69 -27.89 9.63
N SER A 244 -12.41 -27.64 9.80
CA SER A 244 -11.38 -28.66 9.57
C SER A 244 -10.33 -28.68 10.66
N SER A 245 -9.77 -29.85 10.87
CA SER A 245 -8.58 -30.06 11.70
C SER A 245 -7.82 -31.31 11.24
N GLY A 246 -6.51 -31.25 11.31
CA GLY A 246 -5.59 -32.38 11.22
C GLY A 246 -5.62 -33.25 12.48
N SER A 247 -4.60 -34.08 12.64
CA SER A 247 -4.46 -34.98 13.79
C SER A 247 -3.23 -34.67 14.66
N GLY A 248 -2.36 -33.76 14.21
CA GLY A 248 -1.05 -33.52 14.81
C GLY A 248 0.01 -34.56 14.41
N LEU A 249 -0.37 -35.66 13.75
CA LEU A 249 0.58 -36.58 13.15
C LEU A 249 1.20 -35.95 11.91
N ALA A 250 2.49 -36.19 11.68
CA ALA A 250 3.17 -35.73 10.46
C ALA A 250 2.47 -36.33 9.23
N GLY A 251 2.03 -35.47 8.31
CA GLY A 251 1.50 -35.85 7.02
C GLY A 251 2.52 -35.66 5.90
N SER A 252 2.07 -35.76 4.65
CA SER A 252 2.93 -35.69 3.46
C SER A 252 3.65 -34.36 3.25
N HIS A 253 3.21 -33.30 3.93
CA HIS A 253 3.80 -31.96 3.84
C HIS A 253 4.71 -31.62 5.03
N ASP A 254 4.94 -32.58 5.95
CA ASP A 254 5.74 -32.38 7.15
C ASP A 254 7.13 -33.00 7.03
N GLN A 255 8.12 -32.34 7.65
CA GLN A 255 9.41 -32.97 7.93
C GLN A 255 9.27 -33.83 9.18
N LEU A 256 9.65 -35.11 9.06
CA LEU A 256 9.65 -36.06 10.18
C LEU A 256 10.79 -35.73 11.14
N GLY A 257 10.48 -35.67 12.44
CA GLY A 257 11.48 -35.54 13.49
C GLY A 257 12.08 -36.88 13.93
N GLU A 258 12.91 -36.84 14.98
CA GLU A 258 13.62 -38.00 15.52
C GLU A 258 12.69 -39.11 16.06
N VAL A 259 11.42 -38.78 16.34
CA VAL A 259 10.38 -39.74 16.77
C VAL A 259 9.52 -40.12 15.56
N PRO A 260 9.37 -41.41 15.21
CA PRO A 260 8.57 -41.85 14.06
C PRO A 260 7.14 -41.29 14.10
N LEU A 261 6.66 -40.77 12.96
CA LEU A 261 5.33 -40.17 12.76
C LEU A 261 5.08 -38.82 13.46
N MET A 262 6.08 -38.25 14.15
CA MET A 262 6.01 -36.90 14.71
C MET A 262 6.75 -35.88 13.85
N SER A 263 6.18 -34.67 13.74
CA SER A 263 6.82 -33.55 13.06
C SER A 263 7.91 -32.93 13.93
N GLU A 264 8.95 -32.35 13.32
CA GLU A 264 9.93 -31.52 14.03
C GLU A 264 9.29 -30.26 14.64
N ASN A 265 8.14 -29.81 14.13
CA ASN A 265 7.35 -28.72 14.69
C ASN A 265 6.47 -29.21 15.86
N TRP A 266 7.09 -29.39 17.02
CA TRP A 266 6.41 -29.84 18.24
C TRP A 266 5.30 -28.88 18.70
N ALA A 267 5.53 -27.56 18.59
CA ALA A 267 4.53 -26.56 18.97
C ALA A 267 3.28 -26.64 18.07
N GLY A 268 3.47 -26.75 16.75
CA GLY A 268 2.38 -26.95 15.79
C GLY A 268 1.64 -28.27 16.00
N THR A 269 2.37 -29.34 16.33
CA THR A 269 1.77 -30.65 16.66
C THR A 269 0.83 -30.55 17.87
N GLY A 270 1.29 -29.93 18.96
CA GLY A 270 0.49 -29.76 20.18
C GLY A 270 -0.76 -28.90 19.96
N LEU A 271 -0.62 -27.79 19.23
CA LEU A 271 -1.75 -26.93 18.87
C LEU A 271 -2.77 -27.65 17.98
N GLU A 272 -2.32 -28.47 17.02
CA GLU A 272 -3.21 -29.21 16.14
C GLU A 272 -4.04 -30.27 16.89
N ILE A 273 -3.45 -30.93 17.89
CA ILE A 273 -4.17 -31.87 18.76
C ILE A 273 -5.27 -31.13 19.54
N LEU A 274 -4.97 -29.96 20.10
CA LEU A 274 -5.96 -29.13 20.80
C LEU A 274 -7.05 -28.62 19.85
N SER A 275 -6.69 -28.20 18.64
CA SER A 275 -7.64 -27.83 17.60
C SER A 275 -8.58 -28.98 17.24
N ARG A 276 -8.03 -30.20 17.06
CA ARG A 276 -8.82 -31.39 16.75
C ARG A 276 -9.83 -31.71 17.85
N LEU A 277 -9.40 -31.73 19.10
CA LEU A 277 -10.27 -32.01 20.24
C LEU A 277 -11.37 -30.95 20.39
N SER A 278 -11.01 -29.66 20.28
CA SER A 278 -11.99 -28.57 20.35
C SER A 278 -12.99 -28.60 19.19
N THR A 279 -12.55 -28.89 17.97
CA THR A 279 -13.40 -29.02 16.79
C THR A 279 -14.40 -30.16 16.94
N GLN A 280 -13.97 -31.33 17.44
CA GLN A 280 -14.86 -32.47 17.68
C GLN A 280 -15.94 -32.15 18.72
N ASN A 281 -15.57 -31.48 19.82
CA ASN A 281 -16.53 -31.05 20.83
C ASN A 281 -17.54 -30.05 20.27
N PHE A 282 -17.07 -29.10 19.48
CA PHE A 282 -17.92 -28.10 18.82
C PHE A 282 -18.91 -28.73 17.84
N VAL A 283 -18.45 -29.66 16.99
CA VAL A 283 -19.33 -30.39 16.06
C VAL A 283 -20.38 -31.21 16.83
N ALA A 284 -19.99 -31.91 17.89
CA ALA A 284 -20.95 -32.64 18.73
C ALA A 284 -22.00 -31.72 19.39
N LYS A 285 -21.63 -30.47 19.71
CA LYS A 285 -22.57 -29.46 20.21
C LYS A 285 -23.53 -28.98 19.12
N LEU A 286 -23.05 -28.74 17.90
CA LEU A 286 -23.88 -28.35 16.76
C LEU A 286 -24.87 -29.45 16.38
N GLU A 287 -24.43 -30.72 16.38
CA GLU A 287 -25.29 -31.88 16.15
C GLU A 287 -26.43 -31.95 17.19
N LYS A 288 -26.12 -31.75 18.48
CA LYS A 288 -27.14 -31.67 19.54
C LYS A 288 -28.12 -30.51 19.35
N LEU A 289 -27.69 -29.43 18.73
CA LEU A 289 -28.52 -28.26 18.39
C LEU A 289 -29.24 -28.39 17.03
N ALA A 290 -29.00 -29.48 16.29
CA ALA A 290 -29.45 -29.68 14.92
C ALA A 290 -29.04 -28.55 13.96
N ILE A 291 -27.81 -28.03 14.14
CA ILE A 291 -27.21 -27.03 13.26
C ILE A 291 -26.26 -27.74 12.29
N PRO A 292 -26.49 -27.67 10.96
CA PRO A 292 -25.64 -28.33 9.98
C PRO A 292 -24.22 -27.75 9.95
N VAL A 293 -23.22 -28.64 9.82
CA VAL A 293 -21.82 -28.28 9.64
C VAL A 293 -21.13 -29.30 8.75
N GLN A 294 -20.28 -28.84 7.85
CA GLN A 294 -19.35 -29.70 7.13
C GLN A 294 -18.05 -29.81 7.93
N ALA A 295 -17.79 -30.99 8.49
CA ALA A 295 -16.58 -31.25 9.26
C ALA A 295 -15.59 -32.11 8.45
N ASN A 296 -14.36 -31.65 8.31
CA ASN A 296 -13.27 -32.40 7.68
C ASN A 296 -12.16 -32.72 8.68
N TYR A 297 -11.95 -34.02 8.90
CA TYR A 297 -11.07 -34.56 9.91
C TYR A 297 -9.94 -35.34 9.23
N ARG A 298 -8.83 -34.68 8.93
CA ARG A 298 -7.73 -35.34 8.21
C ARG A 298 -7.08 -36.42 9.09
N PRO A 299 -6.67 -37.57 8.51
CA PRO A 299 -6.00 -38.63 9.26
C PRO A 299 -4.58 -38.24 9.68
N ALA A 300 -3.92 -37.39 8.91
CA ALA A 300 -2.60 -36.83 9.17
C ALA A 300 -2.57 -35.35 8.74
N GLY A 301 -1.64 -34.59 9.31
CA GLY A 301 -1.43 -33.17 9.04
C GLY A 301 -1.23 -32.36 10.31
N THR A 302 -0.38 -31.35 10.19
CA THR A 302 0.02 -30.43 11.26
C THR A 302 -0.50 -29.02 11.00
N HIS A 303 -0.23 -28.14 11.96
CA HIS A 303 -0.60 -26.73 11.94
C HIS A 303 0.27 -25.89 10.98
N THR A 304 0.17 -26.17 9.66
CA THR A 304 1.00 -25.56 8.61
C THR A 304 0.22 -25.19 7.34
N TRP A 305 0.77 -24.24 6.58
CA TRP A 305 0.15 -23.63 5.41
C TRP A 305 -0.34 -24.57 4.30
N PRO A 306 0.39 -25.62 3.88
CA PRO A 306 -0.09 -26.52 2.82
C PRO A 306 -1.41 -27.19 3.16
N TYR A 307 -1.65 -27.49 4.44
CA TYR A 307 -2.92 -28.06 4.87
C TYR A 307 -4.04 -27.01 4.82
N TRP A 308 -3.77 -25.76 5.21
CA TRP A 308 -4.77 -24.68 5.17
C TRP A 308 -5.12 -24.23 3.75
N ASP A 309 -4.16 -24.14 2.84
CA ASP A 309 -4.41 -23.89 1.41
C ASP A 309 -5.34 -24.96 0.82
N PHE A 310 -5.10 -26.23 1.15
CA PHE A 310 -5.99 -27.32 0.74
C PHE A 310 -7.41 -27.14 1.28
N GLU A 311 -7.58 -26.81 2.57
CA GLU A 311 -8.92 -26.67 3.17
C GLU A 311 -9.67 -25.44 2.62
N MET A 312 -8.97 -24.34 2.31
CA MET A 312 -9.52 -23.19 1.58
C MET A 312 -10.09 -23.62 0.22
N ARG A 313 -9.35 -24.44 -0.52
CA ARG A 313 -9.80 -24.95 -1.83
C ARG A 313 -10.98 -25.90 -1.70
N GLN A 314 -10.93 -26.79 -0.70
CA GLN A 314 -11.96 -27.79 -0.44
C GLN A 314 -13.30 -27.16 -0.02
N SER A 315 -13.25 -26.10 0.78
CA SER A 315 -14.44 -25.45 1.35
C SER A 315 -15.14 -24.49 0.37
N TRP A 316 -14.45 -24.08 -0.70
CA TRP A 316 -14.90 -23.03 -1.60
C TRP A 316 -16.25 -23.32 -2.27
N ALA A 317 -16.52 -24.55 -2.70
CA ALA A 317 -17.80 -24.86 -3.35
C ALA A 317 -19.01 -24.55 -2.43
N GLN A 318 -18.86 -24.83 -1.13
CA GLN A 318 -19.85 -24.48 -0.12
C GLN A 318 -19.91 -22.97 0.11
N ALA A 319 -18.75 -22.30 0.16
CA ALA A 319 -18.67 -20.85 0.30
C ALA A 319 -19.36 -20.12 -0.86
N ALA A 320 -19.06 -20.50 -2.10
CA ALA A 320 -19.65 -19.93 -3.31
C ALA A 320 -21.18 -20.04 -3.30
N ALA A 321 -21.71 -21.21 -2.93
CA ALA A 321 -23.15 -21.42 -2.80
C ALA A 321 -23.78 -20.51 -1.72
N ALA A 322 -23.14 -20.37 -0.56
CA ALA A 322 -23.62 -19.52 0.53
C ALA A 322 -23.53 -18.01 0.20
N LEU A 323 -22.55 -17.62 -0.62
CA LEU A 323 -22.36 -16.24 -1.10
C LEU A 323 -23.19 -15.92 -2.35
N GLY A 324 -23.85 -16.90 -2.96
CA GLY A 324 -24.61 -16.72 -4.19
C GLY A 324 -23.73 -16.35 -5.39
N THR A 325 -22.50 -16.85 -5.44
CA THR A 325 -21.56 -16.62 -6.55
C THR A 325 -21.19 -17.93 -7.25
N ASP A 326 -20.65 -17.82 -8.46
CA ASP A 326 -20.16 -18.95 -9.25
C ASP A 326 -18.89 -19.55 -8.60
N PRO A 327 -18.73 -20.89 -8.57
CA PRO A 327 -17.56 -21.54 -7.99
C PRO A 327 -16.24 -21.28 -8.75
N GLY A 328 -16.26 -20.50 -9.83
CA GLY A 328 -15.10 -20.25 -10.69
C GLY A 328 -15.05 -21.21 -11.87
N GLY A 329 -13.94 -21.18 -12.60
CA GLY A 329 -13.77 -22.01 -13.80
C GLY A 329 -14.61 -21.57 -14.99
N ALA A 330 -15.01 -20.29 -15.06
CA ALA A 330 -15.65 -19.75 -16.27
C ALA A 330 -14.76 -20.02 -17.47
N THR A 331 -15.31 -20.69 -18.48
CA THR A 331 -14.59 -20.96 -19.71
C THR A 331 -14.55 -19.69 -20.55
N CYS A 332 -13.33 -19.28 -20.87
CA CYS A 332 -13.04 -18.22 -21.82
C CYS A 332 -12.34 -18.82 -23.03
N ALA A 333 -12.41 -18.14 -24.16
CA ALA A 333 -11.69 -18.52 -25.37
C ALA A 333 -10.69 -17.42 -25.73
N LEU A 334 -9.50 -17.83 -26.17
CA LEU A 334 -8.57 -16.93 -26.84
C LEU A 334 -9.03 -16.75 -28.29
N GLY A 335 -9.12 -15.50 -28.73
CA GLY A 335 -9.53 -15.15 -30.08
C GLY A 335 -8.81 -13.91 -30.60
N GLY A 336 -9.25 -13.46 -31.77
CA GLY A 336 -8.88 -12.16 -32.32
C GLY A 336 -7.38 -11.90 -32.40
N ALA A 337 -7.02 -10.63 -32.24
CA ALA A 337 -5.63 -10.18 -32.25
C ALA A 337 -4.92 -10.37 -30.90
N ILE A 338 -5.65 -10.73 -29.84
CA ILE A 338 -5.10 -10.99 -28.51
C ILE A 338 -4.48 -12.39 -28.44
N ALA A 339 -5.07 -13.39 -29.10
CA ALA A 339 -4.69 -14.79 -28.99
C ALA A 339 -3.18 -15.04 -29.20
N GLY A 340 -2.56 -14.39 -30.19
CA GLY A 340 -1.13 -14.60 -30.48
C GLY A 340 -0.21 -14.22 -29.31
N VAL A 341 -0.43 -13.05 -28.72
CA VAL A 341 0.35 -12.58 -27.55
C VAL A 341 0.03 -13.42 -26.33
N ALA A 342 -1.26 -13.71 -26.08
CA ALA A 342 -1.68 -14.52 -24.94
C ALA A 342 -1.12 -15.95 -24.98
N GLN A 343 -1.09 -16.59 -26.15
CA GLN A 343 -0.53 -17.93 -26.33
C GLN A 343 1.00 -17.97 -26.19
N ALA A 344 1.70 -16.90 -26.56
CA ALA A 344 3.15 -16.80 -26.40
C ALA A 344 3.56 -16.50 -24.95
N ALA A 345 2.69 -15.88 -24.16
CA ALA A 345 2.95 -15.42 -22.81
C ALA A 345 2.40 -16.38 -21.75
N ASN A 346 3.03 -17.55 -21.59
CA ASN A 346 2.65 -18.57 -20.59
C ASN A 346 2.51 -18.04 -19.14
N TRP A 347 3.23 -16.96 -18.82
CA TRP A 347 3.19 -16.33 -17.50
C TRP A 347 1.86 -15.63 -17.20
N LEU A 348 1.02 -15.31 -18.19
CA LEU A 348 -0.29 -14.69 -17.97
C LEU A 348 -1.26 -15.61 -17.22
N GLY A 349 -1.14 -16.92 -17.43
CA GLY A 349 -2.13 -17.92 -17.01
C GLY A 349 -3.26 -18.09 -18.03
N ASN A 350 -4.30 -18.83 -17.66
CA ASN A 350 -5.48 -19.00 -18.50
C ASN A 350 -6.29 -17.69 -18.56
N CYS A 351 -7.01 -17.43 -19.65
CA CYS A 351 -7.90 -16.27 -19.68
C CYS A 351 -8.95 -16.34 -18.55
N LEU A 352 -9.45 -15.18 -18.14
CA LEU A 352 -10.50 -15.04 -17.12
C LEU A 352 -11.82 -14.57 -17.73
N THR A 353 -11.73 -13.76 -18.78
CA THR A 353 -12.89 -13.10 -19.39
C THR A 353 -12.89 -13.33 -20.90
N ALA A 354 -14.04 -13.08 -21.53
CA ALA A 354 -14.07 -12.84 -22.97
C ALA A 354 -13.43 -11.47 -23.27
N GLU A 355 -13.07 -11.21 -24.53
CA GLU A 355 -12.65 -9.87 -24.94
C GLU A 355 -13.78 -8.86 -24.70
N TYR A 356 -13.44 -7.70 -24.14
CA TYR A 356 -14.38 -6.60 -23.90
C TYR A 356 -13.78 -5.25 -24.31
N PRO A 357 -14.61 -4.21 -24.57
CA PRO A 357 -14.12 -2.90 -25.02
C PRO A 357 -13.23 -2.20 -23.99
N ALA A 358 -12.15 -1.58 -24.46
CA ALA A 358 -11.26 -0.72 -23.69
C ALA A 358 -10.84 0.49 -24.53
N GLY A 359 -11.44 1.65 -24.27
CA GLY A 359 -11.20 2.85 -25.08
C GLY A 359 -11.54 2.62 -26.55
N ALA A 360 -10.58 2.88 -27.44
CA ALA A 360 -10.71 2.60 -28.88
C ALA A 360 -10.32 1.16 -29.28
N GLY A 361 -9.99 0.31 -28.31
CA GLY A 361 -9.51 -1.06 -28.52
C GLY A 361 -10.33 -2.10 -27.77
N VAL A 362 -9.73 -3.28 -27.62
CA VAL A 362 -10.28 -4.41 -26.85
C VAL A 362 -9.26 -4.90 -25.84
N VAL A 363 -9.74 -5.53 -24.77
CA VAL A 363 -8.91 -6.10 -23.71
C VAL A 363 -9.45 -7.46 -23.28
N GLN A 364 -8.56 -8.31 -22.78
CA GLN A 364 -8.90 -9.57 -22.11
C GLN A 364 -8.11 -9.70 -20.81
N ASP A 365 -8.76 -10.22 -19.76
CA ASP A 365 -8.15 -10.36 -18.44
C ASP A 365 -7.57 -11.76 -18.22
N PHE A 366 -6.46 -11.81 -17.48
CA PHE A 366 -5.70 -13.02 -17.13
C PHE A 366 -5.24 -12.94 -15.66
N PRO A 367 -4.97 -14.06 -14.96
CA PRO A 367 -4.50 -14.08 -13.57
C PRO A 367 -3.36 -13.10 -13.29
N ASN A 368 -2.38 -13.01 -14.18
CA ASN A 368 -1.18 -12.23 -13.95
C ASN A 368 -1.11 -10.93 -14.77
N GLY A 369 -2.19 -10.50 -15.41
CA GLY A 369 -2.25 -9.22 -16.12
C GLY A 369 -3.43 -9.09 -17.08
N ARG A 370 -3.35 -8.11 -17.96
CA ARG A 370 -4.35 -7.86 -19.00
C ARG A 370 -3.67 -7.68 -20.34
N VAL A 371 -4.29 -8.16 -21.41
CA VAL A 371 -3.79 -8.01 -22.77
C VAL A 371 -4.72 -7.11 -23.54
N PHE A 372 -4.17 -6.00 -24.06
CA PHE A 372 -4.89 -4.98 -24.81
C PHE A 372 -4.54 -5.10 -26.28
N HIS A 373 -5.50 -4.81 -27.15
CA HIS A 373 -5.28 -4.67 -28.59
C HIS A 373 -5.87 -3.36 -29.10
N SER A 374 -5.09 -2.63 -29.90
CA SER A 374 -5.55 -1.49 -30.68
C SER A 374 -5.08 -1.63 -32.14
N ALA A 375 -5.85 -1.07 -33.08
CA ALA A 375 -5.45 -1.06 -34.49
C ALA A 375 -4.18 -0.23 -34.74
N ALA A 376 -3.91 0.77 -33.89
CA ALA A 376 -2.80 1.70 -34.06
C ALA A 376 -1.48 1.15 -33.51
N ALA A 377 -1.50 0.50 -32.34
CA ALA A 377 -0.30 0.04 -31.65
C ALA A 377 -0.11 -1.48 -31.70
N GLY A 378 -1.16 -2.25 -32.01
CA GLY A 378 -1.12 -3.71 -31.96
C GLY A 378 -1.51 -4.23 -30.58
N THR A 379 -0.94 -5.37 -30.19
CA THR A 379 -1.35 -6.13 -28.99
C THR A 379 -0.24 -6.10 -27.94
N HIS A 380 -0.57 -5.67 -26.72
CA HIS A 380 0.39 -5.50 -25.62
C HIS A 380 -0.18 -6.01 -24.29
N ALA A 381 0.67 -6.72 -23.54
CA ALA A 381 0.34 -7.14 -22.17
C ALA A 381 0.74 -6.05 -21.17
N VAL A 382 -0.10 -5.83 -20.16
CA VAL A 382 0.12 -4.88 -19.06
C VAL A 382 -0.12 -5.63 -17.74
N ALA A 383 0.89 -5.68 -16.88
CA ALA A 383 0.93 -6.58 -15.73
C ALA A 383 1.68 -6.00 -14.53
N GLY A 384 1.65 -6.74 -13.41
CA GLY A 384 2.41 -6.40 -12.21
C GLY A 384 2.13 -4.99 -11.68
N ARG A 385 3.15 -4.35 -11.12
CA ARG A 385 3.04 -3.00 -10.52
C ARG A 385 2.67 -1.92 -11.54
N ILE A 386 3.17 -2.02 -12.79
CA ILE A 386 2.78 -1.11 -13.88
C ILE A 386 1.29 -1.28 -14.19
N GLY A 387 0.82 -2.52 -14.29
CA GLY A 387 -0.60 -2.81 -14.53
C GLY A 387 -1.51 -2.43 -13.38
N GLY A 388 -1.03 -2.50 -12.14
CA GLY A 388 -1.70 -1.96 -10.97
C GLY A 388 -1.87 -0.45 -11.05
N THR A 389 -0.78 0.30 -11.25
CA THR A 389 -0.86 1.76 -11.42
C THR A 389 -1.77 2.14 -12.59
N TYR A 390 -1.64 1.46 -13.73
CA TYR A 390 -2.49 1.68 -14.89
C TYR A 390 -3.98 1.42 -14.59
N ALA A 391 -4.32 0.34 -13.89
CA ALA A 391 -5.68 0.09 -13.43
C ALA A 391 -6.20 1.19 -12.49
N GLY A 392 -5.38 1.59 -11.52
CA GLY A 392 -5.73 2.56 -10.49
C GLY A 392 -6.06 3.96 -11.01
N ILE A 393 -5.52 4.34 -12.17
CA ILE A 393 -5.81 5.63 -12.82
C ILE A 393 -6.94 5.58 -13.85
N GLY A 394 -7.61 4.43 -14.02
CA GLY A 394 -8.70 4.25 -15.00
C GLY A 394 -8.31 3.54 -16.30
N GLY A 395 -7.10 3.00 -16.39
CA GLY A 395 -6.63 2.18 -17.52
C GLY A 395 -6.74 2.91 -18.87
N ALA A 396 -7.32 2.24 -19.86
CA ALA A 396 -7.46 2.75 -21.23
C ALA A 396 -8.35 3.98 -21.36
N TYR A 397 -9.13 4.29 -20.31
CA TYR A 397 -9.99 5.48 -20.25
C TYR A 397 -9.30 6.67 -19.56
N SER A 398 -8.10 6.47 -19.03
CA SER A 398 -7.26 7.53 -18.47
C SER A 398 -6.58 8.36 -19.57
N PRO A 399 -6.00 9.52 -19.25
CA PRO A 399 -5.18 10.28 -20.19
C PRO A 399 -3.96 9.55 -20.75
N LEU A 400 -3.55 8.40 -20.18
CA LEU A 400 -2.50 7.57 -20.79
C LEU A 400 -2.99 6.83 -22.05
N GLY A 401 -4.29 6.56 -22.19
CA GLY A 401 -4.82 5.78 -23.31
C GLY A 401 -4.32 4.33 -23.31
N LEU A 402 -4.36 3.68 -24.47
CA LEU A 402 -3.97 2.28 -24.64
C LEU A 402 -2.45 2.10 -24.59
N PRO A 403 -1.95 0.90 -24.21
CA PRO A 403 -0.52 0.60 -24.28
C PRO A 403 -0.02 0.65 -25.72
N ASN A 404 1.18 1.20 -25.90
CA ASN A 404 1.85 1.40 -27.19
C ASN A 404 3.25 0.75 -27.21
N GLY A 405 3.43 -0.29 -26.41
CA GLY A 405 4.69 -1.00 -26.26
C GLY A 405 4.63 -1.98 -25.10
N ASP A 406 5.52 -2.96 -25.13
CA ASP A 406 5.63 -3.95 -24.07
C ASP A 406 6.52 -3.44 -22.92
N GLU A 407 6.26 -3.96 -21.72
CA GLU A 407 7.11 -3.70 -20.57
C GLU A 407 8.52 -4.26 -20.78
N HIS A 408 9.54 -3.42 -20.61
CA HIS A 408 10.93 -3.81 -20.75
C HIS A 408 11.81 -3.26 -19.63
N ALA A 409 12.95 -3.92 -19.39
CA ALA A 409 13.94 -3.46 -18.42
C ALA A 409 14.73 -2.27 -18.98
N LEU A 410 15.06 -1.32 -18.10
CA LEU A 410 15.84 -0.14 -18.45
C LEU A 410 17.35 -0.43 -18.41
N PRO A 411 18.18 0.31 -19.17
CA PRO A 411 19.61 0.04 -19.30
C PRO A 411 20.42 0.11 -18.00
N ASP A 412 19.92 0.83 -16.99
CA ASP A 412 20.55 0.96 -15.67
C ASP A 412 20.39 -0.29 -14.78
N GLY A 413 19.56 -1.25 -15.21
CA GLY A 413 19.25 -2.48 -14.46
C GLY A 413 18.42 -2.27 -13.19
N ARG A 414 17.92 -1.06 -12.93
CA ARG A 414 17.15 -0.71 -11.72
C ARG A 414 15.65 -0.77 -11.95
N GLY A 415 15.20 -0.34 -13.13
CA GLY A 415 13.78 -0.13 -13.41
C GLY A 415 13.25 -0.89 -14.61
N ARG A 416 11.93 -0.88 -14.71
CA ARG A 416 11.17 -1.31 -15.89
C ARG A 416 10.25 -0.17 -16.32
N MET A 417 9.92 -0.11 -17.60
CA MET A 417 8.98 0.88 -18.11
C MET A 417 8.06 0.27 -19.15
N GLN A 418 6.89 0.88 -19.31
CA GLN A 418 5.97 0.60 -20.41
C GLN A 418 5.43 1.92 -20.98
N THR A 419 5.31 1.98 -22.31
CA THR A 419 4.77 3.12 -23.05
C THR A 419 3.29 2.95 -23.33
N PHE A 420 2.58 4.08 -23.32
CA PHE A 420 1.17 4.23 -23.63
C PHE A 420 1.01 5.39 -24.61
N GLU A 421 -0.17 5.54 -25.22
CA GLU A 421 -0.46 6.61 -26.19
C GLU A 421 -0.14 8.02 -25.64
N GLY A 422 -0.48 8.27 -24.37
CA GLY A 422 -0.37 9.57 -23.72
C GLY A 422 0.84 9.76 -22.80
N GLY A 423 1.73 8.76 -22.67
CA GLY A 423 2.88 8.83 -21.76
C GLY A 423 3.45 7.46 -21.43
N SER A 424 4.12 7.35 -20.28
CA SER A 424 4.78 6.12 -19.85
C SER A 424 4.53 5.86 -18.37
N ILE A 425 4.66 4.61 -17.96
CA ILE A 425 4.75 4.24 -16.54
C ILE A 425 6.15 3.65 -16.30
N TYR A 426 6.86 4.22 -15.33
CA TYR A 426 8.17 3.75 -14.89
C TYR A 426 8.04 3.11 -13.51
N TRP A 427 8.72 2.00 -13.29
CA TRP A 427 8.70 1.28 -12.03
C TRP A 427 10.10 0.90 -11.57
N THR A 428 10.36 1.11 -10.28
CA THR A 428 11.46 0.47 -9.55
C THR A 428 10.94 -0.07 -8.21
N PRO A 429 11.66 -1.00 -7.56
CA PRO A 429 11.30 -1.42 -6.20
C PRO A 429 11.29 -0.28 -5.17
N GLN A 430 12.10 0.78 -5.38
CA GLN A 430 12.25 1.89 -4.44
C GLN A 430 11.20 2.99 -4.66
N THR A 431 10.84 3.27 -5.91
CA THR A 431 9.98 4.40 -6.29
C THR A 431 8.52 4.00 -6.53
N GLY A 432 8.25 2.69 -6.67
CA GLY A 432 6.94 2.22 -7.13
C GLY A 432 6.70 2.57 -8.60
N ALA A 433 5.49 2.29 -9.09
CA ALA A 433 5.12 2.50 -10.49
C ALA A 433 4.48 3.88 -10.64
N GLN A 434 5.15 4.77 -11.37
CA GLN A 434 4.78 6.18 -11.50
C GLN A 434 4.46 6.53 -12.95
N VAL A 435 3.34 7.19 -13.13
CA VAL A 435 2.90 7.74 -14.42
C VAL A 435 3.70 9.00 -14.73
N ILE A 436 4.22 9.11 -15.94
CA ILE A 436 4.87 10.32 -16.45
C ILE A 436 4.36 10.63 -17.85
N ARG A 437 3.92 11.87 -18.07
CA ARG A 437 3.24 12.28 -19.31
C ARG A 437 3.46 13.77 -19.60
N GLY A 438 3.00 14.20 -20.78
CA GLY A 438 2.89 15.62 -21.14
C GLY A 438 4.20 16.42 -21.00
N ALA A 439 4.10 17.60 -20.38
CA ALA A 439 5.23 18.52 -20.23
C ALA A 439 6.37 17.94 -19.38
N PHE A 440 6.05 17.18 -18.32
CA PHE A 440 7.05 16.52 -17.49
C PHE A 440 7.83 15.45 -18.27
N LEU A 441 7.14 14.56 -18.99
CA LEU A 441 7.80 13.56 -19.83
C LEU A 441 8.66 14.23 -20.91
N THR A 442 8.15 15.29 -21.53
CA THR A 442 8.87 16.03 -22.57
C THR A 442 10.16 16.66 -22.02
N GLU A 443 10.10 17.31 -20.87
CA GLU A 443 11.27 17.94 -20.27
C GLU A 443 12.26 16.91 -19.74
N TRP A 444 11.79 15.91 -19.00
CA TRP A 444 12.61 14.82 -18.49
C TRP A 444 13.33 14.06 -19.61
N GLY A 445 12.66 13.86 -20.76
CA GLY A 445 13.26 13.27 -21.95
C GLY A 445 14.41 14.10 -22.54
N LYS A 446 14.33 15.43 -22.55
CA LYS A 446 15.46 16.29 -22.97
C LYS A 446 16.66 16.14 -22.06
N GLN A 447 16.43 15.79 -20.79
CA GLN A 447 17.46 15.66 -19.78
C GLN A 447 18.03 14.24 -19.68
N GLY A 448 17.62 13.31 -20.55
CA GLY A 448 18.12 11.93 -20.59
C GLY A 448 17.33 10.94 -19.75
N PHE A 449 16.05 11.24 -19.45
CA PHE A 449 15.15 10.37 -18.68
C PHE A 449 15.75 9.93 -17.33
N GLU A 450 15.65 8.65 -16.97
CA GLU A 450 16.12 8.08 -15.70
C GLU A 450 17.64 8.13 -15.52
N GLY A 451 18.38 8.16 -16.63
CA GLY A 451 19.84 8.39 -16.63
C GLY A 451 20.22 9.87 -16.48
N GLY A 452 19.22 10.75 -16.52
CA GLY A 452 19.35 12.19 -16.36
C GLY A 452 19.47 12.64 -14.90
N PRO A 453 19.70 13.94 -14.68
CA PRO A 453 19.93 14.50 -13.35
C PRO A 453 18.71 14.45 -12.41
N ALA A 454 17.50 14.20 -12.93
CA ALA A 454 16.30 14.05 -12.11
C ALA A 454 16.17 12.64 -11.47
N GLY A 455 16.77 11.62 -12.09
CA GLY A 455 16.52 10.21 -11.74
C GLY A 455 15.09 9.77 -12.10
N TYR A 456 14.55 8.81 -11.33
CA TYR A 456 13.19 8.30 -11.53
C TYR A 456 12.10 9.22 -10.95
N PRO A 457 10.89 9.24 -11.52
CA PRO A 457 9.72 9.78 -10.82
C PRO A 457 9.45 8.97 -9.54
N VAL A 458 9.04 9.67 -8.47
CA VAL A 458 8.75 9.07 -7.14
C VAL A 458 7.33 9.31 -6.67
N ALA A 459 6.56 10.14 -7.39
CA ALA A 459 5.15 10.38 -7.12
C ALA A 459 4.39 10.70 -8.42
N ALA A 460 3.08 10.52 -8.37
CA ALA A 460 2.18 10.98 -9.41
C ALA A 460 2.23 12.51 -9.54
N GLU A 461 1.92 13.00 -10.74
CA GLU A 461 1.66 14.42 -10.97
C GLU A 461 0.52 14.91 -10.07
N ALA A 462 0.73 16.04 -9.39
CA ALA A 462 -0.26 16.69 -8.54
C ALA A 462 -0.47 18.14 -8.97
N HIS A 463 -1.70 18.63 -8.88
CA HIS A 463 -2.00 20.05 -9.08
C HIS A 463 -1.43 20.89 -7.93
N THR A 464 -0.92 22.06 -8.26
CA THR A 464 -0.48 23.03 -7.24
C THR A 464 -1.68 23.63 -6.49
N PRO A 465 -1.60 23.89 -5.17
CA PRO A 465 -2.80 24.18 -4.37
C PRO A 465 -3.52 25.50 -4.68
N SER A 466 -2.78 26.56 -5.04
CA SER A 466 -3.37 27.91 -5.18
C SER A 466 -3.07 28.62 -6.50
N ARG A 467 -2.22 28.04 -7.34
CA ARG A 467 -1.90 28.57 -8.67
C ARG A 467 -2.12 27.48 -9.69
N ASP A 468 -2.55 27.87 -10.90
CA ASP A 468 -2.76 26.94 -11.99
C ASP A 468 -1.42 26.37 -12.48
N GLY A 469 -1.18 25.12 -12.13
CA GLY A 469 0.04 24.41 -12.44
C GLY A 469 0.01 22.99 -11.90
N SER A 470 1.13 22.30 -12.08
CA SER A 470 1.35 20.95 -11.59
C SER A 470 2.76 20.82 -11.04
N VAL A 471 2.96 19.82 -10.19
CA VAL A 471 4.27 19.40 -9.70
C VAL A 471 4.37 17.88 -9.80
N GLN A 472 5.54 17.39 -10.17
CA GLN A 472 5.86 15.97 -10.11
C GLN A 472 7.20 15.76 -9.42
N ALA A 473 7.22 14.87 -8.42
CA ALA A 473 8.43 14.58 -7.67
C ALA A 473 9.30 13.53 -8.37
N PHE A 474 10.62 13.74 -8.34
CA PHE A 474 11.65 12.81 -8.81
C PHE A 474 12.69 12.57 -7.70
N GLU A 475 13.54 11.55 -7.86
CA GLU A 475 14.58 11.16 -6.90
C GLU A 475 15.50 12.33 -6.49
N HIS A 476 15.74 13.28 -7.39
CA HIS A 476 16.68 14.39 -7.20
C HIS A 476 16.03 15.77 -7.25
N GLY A 477 14.76 15.85 -6.84
CA GLY A 477 14.00 17.10 -6.71
C GLY A 477 12.80 17.16 -7.66
N PRO A 478 11.74 17.89 -7.30
CA PRO A 478 10.54 17.99 -8.11
C PRO A 478 10.73 18.88 -9.34
N MET A 479 9.96 18.57 -10.39
CA MET A 479 9.70 19.48 -11.49
C MET A 479 8.39 20.20 -11.26
N PHE A 480 8.36 21.52 -11.46
CA PHE A 480 7.15 22.33 -11.42
C PHE A 480 6.79 22.77 -12.83
N TYR A 481 5.50 22.76 -13.15
CA TYR A 481 4.95 23.13 -14.44
C TYR A 481 3.90 24.23 -14.30
N SER A 482 3.97 25.22 -15.18
CA SER A 482 2.85 26.10 -15.51
C SER A 482 2.75 26.26 -17.03
N ALA A 483 1.58 26.66 -17.54
CA ALA A 483 1.42 26.92 -18.97
C ALA A 483 2.33 28.07 -19.47
N ALA A 484 2.68 29.02 -18.60
CA ALA A 484 3.52 30.16 -18.93
C ALA A 484 5.02 29.82 -18.96
N THR A 485 5.46 28.95 -18.04
CA THR A 485 6.88 28.71 -17.81
C THR A 485 7.37 27.38 -18.38
N GLY A 486 6.50 26.40 -18.59
CA GLY A 486 6.91 25.02 -18.88
C GLY A 486 7.34 24.28 -17.62
N ALA A 487 7.86 23.07 -17.79
CA ALA A 487 8.33 22.23 -16.68
C ALA A 487 9.80 22.55 -16.37
N HIS A 488 10.15 22.78 -15.11
CA HIS A 488 11.53 23.01 -14.66
C HIS A 488 11.80 22.36 -13.31
N ARG A 489 12.97 21.73 -13.14
CA ARG A 489 13.37 21.12 -11.87
C ARG A 489 13.90 22.17 -10.87
N VAL A 490 13.53 22.00 -9.61
CA VAL A 490 14.11 22.73 -8.48
C VAL A 490 14.67 21.71 -7.49
N GLN A 491 15.91 21.89 -7.03
CA GLN A 491 16.64 20.85 -6.28
C GLN A 491 17.50 21.41 -5.14
N GLY A 492 17.94 20.51 -4.25
CA GLY A 492 18.91 20.80 -3.19
C GLY A 492 18.54 22.00 -2.32
N PHE A 493 19.54 22.79 -1.92
CA PHE A 493 19.33 23.94 -1.04
C PHE A 493 18.48 25.06 -1.66
N VAL A 494 18.40 25.13 -3.00
CA VAL A 494 17.49 26.05 -3.68
C VAL A 494 16.04 25.62 -3.47
N LEU A 495 15.75 24.32 -3.57
CA LEU A 495 14.43 23.76 -3.24
C LEU A 495 14.07 23.99 -1.77
N ASP A 496 15.01 23.77 -0.85
CA ASP A 496 14.79 24.02 0.58
C ASP A 496 14.39 25.47 0.82
N LYS A 497 15.08 26.41 0.17
CA LYS A 497 14.74 27.83 0.27
C LYS A 497 13.39 28.15 -0.36
N TYR A 498 13.11 27.60 -1.53
CA TYR A 498 11.83 27.80 -2.22
C TYR A 498 10.65 27.28 -1.39
N SER A 499 10.83 26.12 -0.73
CA SER A 499 9.88 25.55 0.23
C SER A 499 9.60 26.50 1.41
N GLN A 500 10.65 27.06 2.03
CA GLN A 500 10.51 28.04 3.12
C GLN A 500 9.73 29.29 2.73
N LEU A 501 9.81 29.69 1.45
CA LEU A 501 9.10 30.85 0.92
C LEU A 501 7.65 30.53 0.54
N GLY A 502 7.23 29.26 0.54
CA GLY A 502 5.89 28.83 0.15
C GLY A 502 5.77 28.35 -1.30
N PHE A 503 6.87 27.92 -1.91
CA PHE A 503 6.94 27.43 -3.30
C PHE A 503 6.35 28.44 -4.31
N GLU A 504 5.50 27.99 -5.23
CA GLU A 504 4.87 28.80 -6.27
C GLU A 504 3.92 29.86 -5.71
N ASN A 505 3.47 29.69 -4.46
CA ASN A 505 2.63 30.66 -3.77
C ASN A 505 3.42 31.86 -3.22
N SER A 506 4.76 31.77 -3.25
CA SER A 506 5.64 32.88 -2.89
C SER A 506 5.63 33.98 -3.96
N PRO A 507 6.14 35.20 -3.65
CA PRO A 507 6.37 36.24 -4.65
C PRO A 507 7.31 35.84 -5.80
N LEU A 508 8.06 34.73 -5.67
CA LEU A 508 8.90 34.23 -6.75
C LEU A 508 8.09 33.53 -7.85
N GLY A 509 6.95 32.92 -7.53
CA GLY A 509 6.15 32.17 -8.49
C GLY A 509 6.85 30.91 -9.02
N PHE A 510 6.45 30.46 -10.22
CA PHE A 510 6.98 29.23 -10.82
C PHE A 510 8.43 29.39 -11.31
N PRO A 511 9.23 28.31 -11.32
CA PRO A 511 10.53 28.32 -11.99
C PRO A 511 10.37 28.52 -13.50
N VAL A 512 11.33 29.23 -14.11
CA VAL A 512 11.34 29.57 -15.55
C VAL A 512 12.52 28.98 -16.31
N ALA A 513 13.47 28.37 -15.60
CA ALA A 513 14.65 27.73 -16.17
C ALA A 513 15.24 26.70 -15.21
N GLU A 514 15.95 25.72 -15.75
CA GLU A 514 16.81 24.80 -14.99
C GLU A 514 17.91 25.53 -14.21
N GLU A 515 18.33 24.90 -13.11
CA GLU A 515 19.40 25.42 -12.25
C GLU A 515 20.73 25.57 -13.02
N ALA A 516 21.36 26.73 -12.90
CA ALA A 516 22.58 27.06 -13.62
C ALA A 516 23.78 27.27 -12.67
N PRO A 517 25.02 26.92 -13.11
CA PRO A 517 26.23 27.11 -12.33
C PRO A 517 26.66 28.58 -12.24
N LEU A 518 27.26 28.93 -11.10
CA LEU A 518 27.90 30.21 -10.80
C LEU A 518 29.33 29.97 -10.25
N LYS A 519 30.07 31.06 -9.98
CA LYS A 519 31.42 31.00 -9.40
C LYS A 519 31.44 30.30 -8.04
N ASP A 520 32.60 29.83 -7.60
CA ASP A 520 32.79 29.25 -6.26
C ASP A 520 31.82 28.09 -5.95
N LEU A 521 31.54 27.27 -6.97
CA LEU A 521 30.58 26.17 -6.94
C LEU A 521 29.12 26.59 -6.68
N GLY A 522 28.83 27.89 -6.75
CA GLY A 522 27.48 28.40 -6.58
C GLY A 522 26.52 27.93 -7.67
N ARG A 523 25.24 28.07 -7.37
CA ARG A 523 24.11 27.71 -8.24
C ARG A 523 23.04 28.76 -8.11
N TYR A 524 22.23 28.93 -9.15
CA TYR A 524 21.00 29.70 -9.04
C TYR A 524 19.89 29.11 -9.88
N SER A 525 18.66 29.31 -9.41
CA SER A 525 17.45 29.03 -10.18
C SER A 525 16.67 30.32 -10.39
N ARG A 526 16.03 30.42 -11.56
CA ARG A 526 15.24 31.57 -11.97
C ARG A 526 13.76 31.26 -11.83
N PHE A 527 13.00 32.25 -11.36
CA PHE A 527 11.57 32.20 -11.15
C PHE A 527 10.90 33.43 -11.77
N GLU A 528 9.58 33.40 -11.95
CA GLU A 528 8.80 34.51 -12.52
C GLU A 528 9.08 35.86 -11.83
N GLY A 529 9.15 35.85 -10.50
CA GLY A 529 9.29 37.03 -9.65
C GLY A 529 10.68 37.27 -9.07
N GLY A 530 11.69 36.47 -9.44
CA GLY A 530 13.04 36.63 -8.92
C GLY A 530 13.93 35.42 -9.11
N ASN A 531 14.97 35.33 -8.30
CA ASN A 531 15.97 34.27 -8.39
C ASN A 531 16.30 33.78 -6.99
N ILE A 532 16.73 32.53 -6.87
CA ILE A 532 17.36 32.03 -5.64
C ILE A 532 18.80 31.68 -5.96
N TYR A 533 19.73 32.27 -5.21
CA TYR A 533 21.16 32.04 -5.32
C TYR A 533 21.65 31.21 -4.14
N TRP A 534 22.50 30.23 -4.41
CA TRP A 534 23.16 29.42 -3.40
C TRP A 534 24.67 29.37 -3.64
N SER A 535 25.44 29.38 -2.56
CA SER A 535 26.86 29.00 -2.55
C SER A 535 27.20 28.27 -1.25
N PRO A 536 28.29 27.49 -1.21
CA PRO A 536 28.72 26.79 0.01
C PRO A 536 28.93 27.72 1.21
N LEU A 537 29.34 28.98 0.98
CA LEU A 537 29.64 29.94 2.06
C LEU A 537 28.47 30.84 2.43
N SER A 538 27.52 31.06 1.51
CA SER A 538 26.39 31.97 1.75
C SER A 538 25.12 31.24 2.18
N GLY A 539 24.91 29.98 1.76
CA GLY A 539 23.59 29.37 1.78
C GLY A 539 22.68 29.91 0.66
N ALA A 540 21.40 29.51 0.68
CA ALA A 540 20.41 29.82 -0.37
C ALA A 540 19.52 31.02 0.02
N TRP A 541 19.49 32.05 -0.83
CA TRP A 541 18.75 33.30 -0.57
C TRP A 541 18.06 33.82 -1.82
N SER A 542 16.87 34.39 -1.62
CA SER A 542 16.07 34.95 -2.72
C SER A 542 16.45 36.40 -3.01
N VAL A 543 16.49 36.76 -4.29
CA VAL A 543 16.61 38.15 -4.76
C VAL A 543 15.42 38.39 -5.68
N ARG A 544 14.50 39.29 -5.30
CA ARG A 544 13.28 39.55 -6.07
C ARG A 544 13.58 40.46 -7.27
N ASN A 545 12.81 40.28 -8.33
CA ASN A 545 12.85 41.18 -9.49
C ASN A 545 12.50 42.62 -9.07
N GLY A 546 13.07 43.59 -9.77
CA GLY A 546 12.90 45.03 -9.52
C GLY A 546 14.16 45.70 -9.00
N ALA A 547 13.99 46.83 -8.30
CA ALA A 547 15.09 47.74 -7.96
C ALA A 547 16.24 47.08 -7.17
N MET A 548 15.97 46.06 -6.34
CA MET A 548 17.02 45.34 -5.60
C MET A 548 17.93 44.55 -6.54
N ALA A 549 17.33 43.73 -7.40
CA ALA A 549 18.06 42.96 -8.41
C ALA A 549 18.79 43.86 -9.42
N GLU A 550 18.17 44.96 -9.84
CA GLU A 550 18.79 45.95 -10.74
C GLU A 550 20.01 46.62 -10.10
N ALA A 551 19.89 47.04 -8.84
CA ALA A 551 20.98 47.67 -8.11
C ALA A 551 22.15 46.70 -7.89
N TRP A 552 21.87 45.45 -7.49
CA TRP A 552 22.90 44.42 -7.34
C TRP A 552 23.52 44.03 -8.68
N GLY A 553 22.72 43.95 -9.74
CA GLY A 553 23.18 43.70 -11.11
C GLY A 553 24.11 44.79 -11.63
N ALA A 554 23.82 46.06 -11.34
CA ALA A 554 24.72 47.17 -11.66
C ALA A 554 26.06 47.11 -10.91
N GLN A 555 26.15 46.33 -9.83
CA GLN A 555 27.41 46.06 -9.13
C GLN A 555 28.14 44.81 -9.64
N GLY A 556 27.59 44.09 -10.63
CA GLY A 556 28.17 42.87 -11.18
C GLY A 556 27.64 41.57 -10.57
N PHE A 557 26.48 41.59 -9.91
CA PHE A 557 25.87 40.44 -9.24
C PHE A 557 26.85 39.74 -8.28
N GLU A 558 26.87 38.41 -8.24
CA GLU A 558 27.76 37.62 -7.38
C GLU A 558 29.24 37.77 -7.74
N ASN A 559 29.56 38.15 -8.98
CA ASN A 559 30.93 38.47 -9.41
C ASN A 559 31.37 39.86 -8.96
N GLY A 560 30.42 40.68 -8.51
CA GLY A 560 30.61 42.05 -8.07
C GLY A 560 31.21 42.19 -6.69
N ARG A 561 31.44 43.46 -6.31
CA ARG A 561 32.03 43.82 -5.00
C ARG A 561 31.18 43.45 -3.78
N LEU A 562 29.91 43.10 -3.97
CA LEU A 562 28.99 42.70 -2.90
C LEU A 562 28.99 41.18 -2.65
N GLY A 563 29.37 40.38 -3.65
CA GLY A 563 29.30 38.92 -3.59
C GLY A 563 27.88 38.36 -3.58
N TYR A 564 27.74 37.14 -3.08
CA TYR A 564 26.45 36.43 -2.95
C TYR A 564 25.52 37.09 -1.92
N PRO A 565 24.19 36.98 -2.07
CA PRO A 565 23.25 37.35 -1.01
C PRO A 565 23.46 36.47 0.23
N VAL A 566 23.24 37.05 1.41
CA VAL A 566 23.30 36.36 2.73
C VAL A 566 22.04 36.59 3.58
N SER A 567 21.01 37.18 2.99
CA SER A 567 19.67 37.30 3.54
C SER A 567 18.64 37.38 2.41
N ASP A 568 17.37 37.12 2.72
CA ASP A 568 16.29 37.64 1.87
C ASP A 568 16.12 39.15 2.09
N GLU A 569 15.25 39.77 1.29
CA GLU A 569 14.78 41.13 1.55
C GLU A 569 13.96 41.20 2.86
N PHE A 570 14.33 42.12 3.74
CA PHE A 570 13.61 42.38 4.99
C PHE A 570 13.33 43.87 5.19
N ALA A 571 12.24 44.17 5.89
CA ALA A 571 11.83 45.56 6.14
C ALA A 571 12.82 46.27 7.08
N VAL A 572 13.11 47.53 6.77
CA VAL A 572 13.88 48.45 7.61
C VAL A 572 13.15 49.79 7.71
N PRO A 573 13.46 50.67 8.68
CA PRO A 573 12.85 51.99 8.73
C PRO A 573 13.02 52.76 7.41
N GLY A 574 11.90 53.12 6.79
CA GLY A 574 11.87 53.86 5.52
C GLY A 574 12.19 53.04 4.27
N GLY A 575 12.25 51.71 4.34
CA GLY A 575 12.62 50.92 3.16
C GLY A 575 12.68 49.41 3.32
N ILE A 576 13.32 48.77 2.35
CA ILE A 576 13.61 47.33 2.33
C ILE A 576 15.12 47.16 2.15
N GLN A 577 15.74 46.26 2.90
CA GLN A 577 17.17 45.97 2.83
C GLN A 577 17.40 44.51 2.45
N GLN A 578 18.49 44.26 1.73
CA GLN A 578 19.05 42.92 1.54
C GLN A 578 20.56 42.94 1.80
N ASN A 579 21.04 41.92 2.51
CA ASN A 579 22.45 41.77 2.85
C ASN A 579 23.15 40.84 1.86
N PHE A 580 24.42 41.15 1.59
CA PHE A 580 25.34 40.40 0.74
C PHE A 580 26.64 40.13 1.51
N GLN A 581 27.50 39.25 1.00
CA GLN A 581 28.72 38.79 1.69
C GLN A 581 29.61 39.94 2.19
N THR A 582 29.72 41.03 1.41
CA THR A 582 30.62 42.15 1.69
C THR A 582 29.90 43.50 1.69
N GLY A 583 28.59 43.51 1.95
CA GLY A 583 27.81 44.74 1.98
C GLY A 583 26.29 44.53 2.08
N PHE A 584 25.52 45.59 1.86
CA PHE A 584 24.07 45.54 1.80
C PHE A 584 23.53 46.61 0.84
N ILE A 585 22.30 46.40 0.36
CA ILE A 585 21.57 47.37 -0.44
C ILE A 585 20.29 47.74 0.31
N VAL A 586 19.98 49.03 0.40
CA VAL A 586 18.71 49.54 0.95
C VAL A 586 17.94 50.23 -0.16
N LEU A 587 16.66 49.89 -0.31
CA LEU A 587 15.71 50.61 -1.15
C LEU A 587 14.89 51.57 -0.28
N ARG A 588 15.01 52.87 -0.50
CA ARG A 588 14.16 53.91 0.13
C ARG A 588 13.55 54.81 -0.93
N ASP A 589 12.25 55.06 -0.86
CA ASP A 589 11.52 55.94 -1.79
C ASP A 589 11.82 55.66 -3.28
N GLY A 590 11.98 54.38 -3.64
CA GLY A 590 12.30 53.93 -5.01
C GLY A 590 13.77 54.12 -5.45
N LYS A 591 14.66 54.54 -4.56
CA LYS A 591 16.10 54.68 -4.81
C LYS A 591 16.91 53.60 -4.10
N SER A 592 17.91 53.06 -4.79
CA SER A 592 18.83 52.08 -4.22
C SER A 592 20.08 52.75 -3.65
N GLU A 593 20.35 52.52 -2.38
CA GLU A 593 21.58 52.87 -1.68
C GLU A 593 22.45 51.62 -1.53
N VAL A 594 23.64 51.63 -2.16
CA VAL A 594 24.57 50.49 -2.13
C VAL A 594 25.70 50.75 -1.14
N HIS A 595 25.82 49.90 -0.13
CA HIS A 595 26.85 49.98 0.91
C HIS A 595 27.75 48.75 0.84
N GLY A 596 28.96 48.89 0.29
CA GLY A 596 29.97 47.83 0.25
C GLY A 596 31.22 48.22 1.04
N VAL A 597 31.95 47.22 1.51
CA VAL A 597 33.28 47.38 2.13
C VAL A 597 34.37 47.52 1.07
#